data_AF-A0A2D6IK21-F1
#
_entry.id   AF-A0A2D6IK21-F1
#
_cell.length_a   1.000
_cell.length_b   1.000
_cell.length_c   1.000
_cell.angle_alpha   90.00
_cell.angle_beta   90.00
_cell.angle_gamma   90.00
#
_symmetry.space_group_name_H-M   'P 1'
#
loop_
_entity.id
_entity.type
_entity.pdbx_description
1 polymer ?
#
loop_
_entity_poly.entity_id
_entity_poly.type
_entity_poly.pdbx_seq_one_letter_code
_entity_poly.pdbx_strand_id
1 'polypeptide(L)'
;MLILYIIVVGVVVGYVVSFRKSIFSKALCIFASFLGSLIGALLSLGDSVLYLKYPFLNMWTVPVIFSVALAFIAVFAHRGGIKRIILLVVLVIAVIAGAFYLYSTFLNRALEDSSVTNSRAVDCLPEQRDVDACIEIYQPVCGIVNVQCVTTPCYPVQETFENSCKACSNSLVSSYVEGECLAVQ
;
A
#
# COMPACT_ATOMS: atom_id res chain seq x y z
N MET A 1 21.00 4.56 -1.72
CA MET A 1 20.04 4.52 -2.84
C MET A 1 20.31 5.62 -3.87
N LEU A 2 20.38 6.90 -3.49
CA LEU A 2 20.56 8.03 -4.42
C LEU A 2 21.89 8.03 -5.20
N ILE A 3 23.01 7.63 -4.57
CA ILE A 3 24.32 7.55 -5.23
C ILE A 3 24.37 6.39 -6.26
N LEU A 4 23.87 5.21 -5.88
CA LEU A 4 23.79 4.05 -6.77
C LEU A 4 22.93 4.38 -8.01
N TYR A 5 21.87 5.16 -7.79
CA TYR A 5 20.98 5.66 -8.84
C TYR A 5 21.69 6.59 -9.83
N ILE A 6 22.46 7.58 -9.34
CA ILE A 6 23.25 8.48 -10.19
C ILE A 6 24.25 7.68 -11.03
N ILE A 7 24.87 6.66 -10.45
CA ILE A 7 25.83 5.79 -11.15
C ILE A 7 25.13 4.99 -12.25
N VAL A 8 23.98 4.36 -11.98
CA VAL A 8 23.26 3.57 -12.99
C VAL A 8 22.76 4.45 -14.13
N VAL A 9 22.15 5.60 -13.84
CA VAL A 9 21.69 6.54 -14.87
C VAL A 9 22.87 7.09 -15.67
N GLY A 10 23.97 7.45 -15.00
CA GLY A 10 25.19 7.93 -15.65
C GLY A 10 25.82 6.89 -16.58
N VAL A 11 25.87 5.63 -16.15
CA VAL A 11 26.39 4.52 -16.97
C VAL A 11 25.48 4.25 -18.16
N VAL A 12 24.15 4.21 -17.99
CA VAL A 12 23.22 3.98 -19.10
C VAL A 12 23.26 5.12 -20.12
N VAL A 13 23.23 6.37 -19.65
CA VAL A 13 23.32 7.56 -20.53
C VAL A 13 24.68 7.61 -21.22
N GLY A 14 25.77 7.36 -20.49
CA GLY A 14 27.13 7.33 -21.04
C GLY A 14 27.31 6.23 -22.08
N TYR A 15 26.76 5.03 -21.82
CA TYR A 15 26.81 3.90 -22.74
C TYR A 15 26.02 4.16 -24.02
N VAL A 16 24.84 4.78 -23.91
CA VAL A 16 24.00 5.17 -25.06
C VAL A 16 24.67 6.27 -25.89
N VAL A 17 25.35 7.24 -25.26
CA VAL A 17 26.07 8.31 -25.96
C VAL A 17 27.32 7.80 -26.68
N SER A 18 28.03 6.81 -26.11
CA SER A 18 29.24 6.24 -26.69
C SER A 18 28.97 5.46 -27.99
N PHE A 19 27.76 4.93 -28.18
CA PHE A 19 27.41 4.07 -29.33
C PHE A 19 27.01 4.79 -30.63
N ARG A 20 26.91 6.13 -30.69
CA ARG A 20 26.37 6.84 -31.88
C ARG A 20 27.32 7.88 -32.48
N LYS A 21 27.92 7.52 -33.63
CA LYS A 21 28.77 8.37 -34.48
C LYS A 21 27.99 9.31 -35.45
N SER A 22 26.65 9.25 -35.46
CA SER A 22 25.81 10.08 -36.35
C SER A 22 25.16 11.24 -35.57
N ILE A 23 25.46 12.46 -36.02
CA ILE A 23 25.14 13.75 -35.39
C ILE A 23 23.63 14.02 -35.26
N PHE A 24 22.79 13.39 -36.09
CA PHE A 24 21.37 13.71 -36.17
C PHE A 24 20.49 13.08 -35.07
N SER A 25 21.07 12.26 -34.19
CA SER A 25 20.30 11.51 -33.19
C SER A 25 20.44 12.02 -31.75
N LYS A 26 21.33 12.97 -31.48
CA LYS A 26 21.57 13.45 -30.10
C LYS A 26 20.42 14.30 -29.58
N ALA A 27 19.89 15.20 -30.41
CA ALA A 27 18.76 16.07 -30.05
C ALA A 27 17.49 15.27 -29.74
N LEU A 28 17.18 14.22 -30.52
CA LEU A 28 15.99 13.40 -30.32
C LEU A 28 16.07 12.57 -29.03
N CYS A 29 17.24 12.04 -28.68
CA CYS A 29 17.44 11.37 -27.40
C CYS A 29 17.28 12.33 -26.22
N ILE A 30 17.82 13.55 -26.31
CA ILE A 30 17.66 14.56 -25.26
C ILE A 30 16.18 14.94 -25.10
N PHE A 31 15.46 15.13 -26.21
CA PHE A 31 14.04 15.47 -26.19
C PHE A 31 13.17 14.35 -25.60
N ALA A 32 13.43 13.10 -25.97
CA ALA A 32 12.72 11.95 -25.42
C ALA A 32 12.93 11.79 -23.90
N SER A 33 14.15 12.04 -23.41
CA SER A 33 14.45 12.02 -21.98
C SER A 33 13.68 13.11 -21.21
N PHE A 34 13.60 14.32 -21.78
CA PHE A 34 12.82 15.43 -21.20
C PHE A 34 11.32 15.11 -21.16
N LEU A 35 10.78 14.57 -22.25
CA LEU A 35 9.36 14.24 -22.35
C LEU A 35 8.96 13.11 -21.38
N GLY A 36 9.79 12.08 -21.24
CA GLY A 36 9.58 11.01 -20.26
C GLY A 36 9.60 11.50 -18.82
N SER A 37 10.51 12.43 -18.50
CA SER A 37 10.58 13.01 -17.16
C SER A 37 9.37 13.91 -16.86
N LEU A 38 8.88 14.66 -17.86
CA LEU A 38 7.71 15.54 -17.74
C LEU A 38 6.41 14.73 -17.54
N ILE A 39 6.20 13.67 -18.33
CA ILE A 39 5.05 12.78 -18.20
C ILE A 39 5.07 12.06 -16.85
N GLY A 40 6.25 11.60 -16.40
CA GLY A 40 6.40 11.00 -15.08
C GLY A 40 6.05 11.95 -13.93
N ALA A 41 6.45 13.22 -14.03
CA ALA A 41 6.11 14.23 -13.04
C ALA A 41 4.60 14.55 -13.03
N LEU A 42 3.96 14.60 -14.20
CA LEU A 42 2.51 14.79 -14.33
C LEU A 42 1.70 13.64 -13.72
N LEU A 43 2.12 12.38 -13.96
CA LEU A 43 1.49 11.20 -13.35
C LEU A 43 1.71 11.14 -11.83
N SER A 44 2.78 11.76 -11.32
CA SER A 44 3.05 11.84 -9.89
C SER A 44 2.17 12.85 -9.15
N LEU A 45 1.50 13.76 -9.86
CA LEU A 45 0.62 14.78 -9.26
C LEU A 45 -0.82 14.29 -9.08
N GLY A 46 -1.19 13.14 -9.67
CA GLY A 46 -2.50 12.53 -9.53
C GLY A 46 -2.52 11.46 -8.44
N ASP A 47 -3.35 11.69 -7.43
CA ASP A 47 -3.87 10.72 -6.45
C ASP A 47 -2.92 10.20 -5.36
N SER A 48 -2.90 10.96 -4.26
CA SER A 48 -2.22 10.72 -2.97
C SER A 48 -2.58 9.40 -2.27
N VAL A 49 -3.64 8.70 -2.70
CA VAL A 49 -4.13 7.48 -2.03
C VAL A 49 -3.26 6.26 -2.39
N LEU A 50 -2.64 6.23 -3.57
CA LEU A 50 -1.78 5.11 -3.97
C LEU A 50 -0.42 5.14 -3.27
N TYR A 51 0.07 6.34 -2.92
CA TYR A 51 1.38 6.55 -2.27
C TYR A 51 1.44 6.03 -0.84
N LEU A 52 0.33 6.04 -0.10
CA LEU A 52 0.29 5.45 1.24
C LEU A 52 0.40 3.91 1.20
N LYS A 53 -0.01 3.26 0.10
CA LYS A 53 -0.10 1.81 0.04
C LYS A 53 1.16 1.12 -0.51
N TYR A 54 1.98 1.83 -1.29
CA TYR A 54 3.19 1.27 -1.91
C TYR A 54 4.41 2.19 -1.73
N PRO A 55 5.16 2.07 -0.63
CA PRO A 55 6.31 2.94 -0.34
C PRO A 55 7.47 2.79 -1.34
N PHE A 56 7.46 1.74 -2.17
CA PHE A 56 8.47 1.51 -3.21
C PHE A 56 8.14 2.22 -4.54
N LEU A 57 6.88 2.58 -4.79
CA LEU A 57 6.46 3.40 -5.94
C LEU A 57 6.61 4.87 -5.57
N ASN A 58 7.81 5.26 -5.17
CA ASN A 58 8.08 6.65 -4.84
C ASN A 58 7.93 7.54 -6.07
N MET A 59 7.62 8.81 -5.83
CA MET A 59 7.51 9.90 -6.82
C MET A 59 8.71 9.96 -7.79
N TRP A 60 9.84 9.37 -7.38
CA TRP A 60 11.09 9.30 -8.15
C TRP A 60 11.24 8.07 -9.03
N THR A 61 10.57 6.94 -8.76
CA THR A 61 10.77 5.69 -9.53
C THR A 61 9.97 5.66 -10.83
N VAL A 62 8.77 6.24 -10.83
CA VAL A 62 7.87 6.23 -12.00
C VAL A 62 8.44 7.02 -13.19
N PRO A 63 8.98 8.25 -13.02
CA PRO A 63 9.57 9.01 -14.13
C PRO A 63 10.79 8.33 -14.76
N VAL A 64 11.55 7.59 -13.93
CA VAL A 64 12.78 6.91 -14.35
C VAL A 64 12.47 5.73 -15.24
N ILE A 65 11.52 4.88 -14.83
CA ILE A 65 11.11 3.71 -15.63
C ILE A 65 10.59 4.17 -16.99
N PHE A 66 9.80 5.25 -17.02
CA PHE A 66 9.25 5.79 -18.26
C PHE A 66 10.32 6.37 -19.18
N SER A 67 11.31 7.08 -18.62
CA SER A 67 12.43 7.65 -19.38
C SER A 67 13.32 6.56 -19.99
N VAL A 68 13.64 5.50 -19.24
CA VAL A 68 14.41 4.35 -19.73
C VAL A 68 13.65 3.61 -20.84
N ALA A 69 12.33 3.40 -20.66
CA ALA A 69 11.50 2.73 -21.66
C ALA A 69 11.44 3.51 -22.98
N LEU A 70 11.24 4.83 -22.93
CA LEU A 70 11.21 5.68 -24.12
C LEU A 70 12.58 5.76 -24.81
N ALA A 71 13.67 5.84 -24.04
CA ALA A 71 15.03 5.81 -24.58
C ALA A 71 15.31 4.49 -25.32
N PHE A 72 14.86 3.36 -24.77
CA PHE A 72 14.93 2.06 -25.44
C PHE A 72 14.17 2.10 -26.76
N ILE A 73 12.90 2.50 -26.77
CA ILE A 73 12.07 2.56 -27.99
C ILE A 73 12.74 3.41 -29.09
N ALA A 74 13.32 4.56 -28.73
CA ALA A 74 13.99 5.47 -29.67
C ALA A 74 15.31 4.93 -30.24
N VAL A 75 16.08 4.16 -29.48
CA VAL A 75 17.31 3.49 -29.97
C VAL A 75 16.95 2.44 -31.03
N PHE A 76 15.82 1.78 -30.84
CA PHE A 76 15.41 0.59 -31.57
C PHE A 76 14.59 0.87 -32.84
N ALA A 77 13.99 2.05 -32.99
CA ALA A 77 13.23 2.45 -34.18
C ALA A 77 14.09 2.73 -35.45
N HIS A 78 15.42 2.89 -35.33
CA HIS A 78 16.26 3.40 -36.43
C HIS A 78 16.85 2.33 -37.37
N ARG A 79 16.76 1.02 -37.10
CA ARG A 79 17.26 0.00 -38.04
C ARG A 79 16.12 -0.80 -38.63
N GLY A 80 16.05 -0.88 -39.96
CA GLY A 80 15.00 -1.51 -40.79
C GLY A 80 14.62 -2.98 -40.51
N GLY A 81 15.06 -3.56 -39.39
CA GLY A 81 14.48 -4.74 -38.74
C GLY A 81 13.30 -4.40 -37.81
N ILE A 82 12.63 -3.26 -38.01
CA ILE A 82 11.54 -2.70 -37.20
C ILE A 82 10.51 -3.76 -36.78
N LYS A 83 10.14 -4.70 -37.68
CA LYS A 83 9.14 -5.74 -37.38
C LYS A 83 9.56 -6.68 -36.25
N ARG A 84 10.82 -7.12 -36.21
CA ARG A 84 11.32 -8.03 -35.15
C ARG A 84 11.47 -7.33 -33.82
N ILE A 85 11.78 -6.03 -33.87
CA ILE A 85 12.01 -5.23 -32.67
C ILE A 85 10.69 -4.81 -32.04
N ILE A 86 9.69 -4.41 -32.85
CA ILE A 86 8.32 -4.17 -32.38
C ILE A 86 7.77 -5.45 -31.74
N LEU A 87 7.99 -6.62 -32.36
CA LEU A 87 7.56 -7.90 -31.80
C LEU A 87 8.18 -8.17 -30.42
N LEU A 88 9.48 -7.92 -30.25
CA LEU A 88 10.17 -8.09 -28.96
C LEU A 88 9.67 -7.12 -27.90
N VAL A 89 9.44 -5.85 -28.25
CA VAL A 89 8.92 -4.84 -27.31
C VAL A 89 7.51 -5.20 -26.87
N VAL A 90 6.63 -5.60 -27.79
CA VAL A 90 5.27 -6.06 -27.47
C VAL A 90 5.30 -7.29 -26.57
N LEU A 91 6.20 -8.24 -26.84
CA LEU A 91 6.35 -9.44 -26.02
C LEU A 91 6.82 -9.09 -24.59
N VAL A 92 7.78 -8.18 -24.44
CA VAL A 92 8.24 -7.73 -23.12
C VAL A 92 7.11 -7.00 -22.36
N ILE A 93 6.36 -6.12 -23.03
CA ILE A 93 5.22 -5.43 -22.41
C ILE A 93 4.14 -6.43 -21.97
N ALA A 94 3.83 -7.43 -22.81
CA ALA A 94 2.86 -8.47 -22.47
C ALA A 94 3.29 -9.30 -21.24
N VAL A 95 4.58 -9.65 -21.14
CA VAL A 95 5.13 -10.37 -19.99
C VAL A 95 5.06 -9.51 -18.72
N ILE A 96 5.44 -8.23 -18.79
CA ILE A 96 5.37 -7.32 -17.64
C ILE A 96 3.92 -7.11 -17.19
N ALA A 97 3.00 -6.90 -18.13
CA ALA A 97 1.57 -6.73 -17.81
C ALA A 97 0.99 -8.01 -17.17
N GLY A 98 1.34 -9.19 -17.68
CA GLY A 98 0.93 -10.47 -17.11
C GLY A 98 1.47 -10.68 -15.69
N ALA A 99 2.76 -10.38 -15.47
CA ALA A 99 3.37 -10.46 -14.14
C ALA A 99 2.74 -9.48 -13.16
N PHE A 100 2.44 -8.25 -13.59
CA PHE A 100 1.76 -7.26 -12.77
C PHE A 100 0.33 -7.69 -12.40
N TYR A 101 -0.42 -8.29 -13.34
CA TYR A 101 -1.76 -8.82 -13.08
C TYR A 101 -1.75 -10.00 -12.10
N LEU A 102 -0.76 -10.88 -12.22
CA LEU A 102 -0.55 -11.97 -11.26
C LEU A 102 -0.16 -11.44 -9.86
N TYR A 103 0.68 -10.42 -9.81
CA TYR A 103 1.07 -9.79 -8.54
C TYR A 103 -0.11 -9.08 -7.87
N SER A 104 -0.91 -8.31 -8.61
CA SER A 104 -2.06 -7.61 -8.06
C SER A 104 -3.14 -8.57 -7.54
N THR A 105 -3.41 -9.67 -8.25
CA THR A 105 -4.32 -10.72 -7.79
C THR A 105 -3.83 -11.42 -6.53
N PHE A 106 -2.52 -11.67 -6.41
CA PHE A 106 -1.91 -12.22 -5.19
C PHE A 106 -2.02 -11.25 -4.01
N LEU A 107 -1.74 -9.96 -4.24
CA LEU A 107 -1.74 -8.95 -3.18
C LEU A 107 -3.15 -8.68 -2.63
N ASN A 108 -4.17 -8.73 -3.47
CA ASN A 108 -5.56 -8.60 -3.04
C ASN A 108 -5.97 -9.75 -2.11
N ARG A 109 -5.49 -10.98 -2.34
CA ARG A 109 -5.74 -12.12 -1.44
C ARG A 109 -5.04 -11.96 -0.10
N ALA A 110 -3.82 -11.41 -0.09
CA ALA A 110 -3.04 -11.23 1.14
C ALA A 110 -3.62 -10.14 2.07
N LEU A 111 -4.29 -9.13 1.51
CA LEU A 111 -4.84 -8.01 2.29
C LEU A 111 -6.21 -8.30 2.92
N GLU A 112 -6.93 -9.31 2.45
CA GLU A 112 -8.25 -9.66 3.00
C GLU A 112 -8.14 -10.19 4.44
N ASP A 113 -7.02 -10.86 4.77
CA ASP A 113 -6.75 -11.43 6.10
C ASP A 113 -6.50 -10.37 7.19
N SER A 114 -6.14 -9.13 6.83
CA SER A 114 -5.92 -8.04 7.79
C SER A 114 -7.13 -7.13 8.02
N SER A 115 -8.23 -7.33 7.28
CA SER A 115 -9.40 -6.42 7.34
C SER A 115 -10.59 -6.94 8.16
N VAL A 116 -10.50 -8.16 8.70
CA VAL A 116 -11.54 -8.78 9.54
C VAL A 116 -11.10 -8.87 11.00
N THR A 117 -10.65 -7.75 11.55
CA THR A 117 -11.06 -7.37 12.90
C THR A 117 -11.86 -6.09 12.77
N ASN A 118 -12.93 -6.15 11.98
CA ASN A 118 -14.09 -5.30 12.24
C ASN A 118 -14.70 -5.87 13.52
N SER A 119 -14.02 -5.62 14.63
CA SER A 119 -14.44 -5.99 15.97
C SER A 119 -15.64 -5.11 16.28
N ARG A 120 -16.77 -5.46 15.68
CA ARG A 120 -18.04 -4.79 15.93
C ARG A 120 -18.26 -4.89 17.41
N ALA A 121 -18.45 -3.74 18.05
CA ALA A 121 -18.86 -3.72 19.44
C ALA A 121 -20.10 -4.60 19.57
N VAL A 122 -20.02 -5.62 20.42
CA VAL A 122 -21.13 -6.49 20.75
C VAL A 122 -21.79 -5.90 21.98
N ASP A 123 -23.06 -5.52 21.84
CA ASP A 123 -23.84 -4.95 22.93
C ASP A 123 -24.21 -6.04 23.95
N CYS A 124 -24.09 -5.72 25.24
CA CYS A 124 -24.48 -6.62 26.32
C CYS A 124 -25.99 -6.55 26.57
N LEU A 125 -26.70 -7.62 26.20
CA LEU A 125 -28.14 -7.75 26.38
C LEU A 125 -28.52 -7.96 27.85
N PRO A 126 -29.73 -7.57 28.28
CA PRO A 126 -30.15 -7.71 29.68
C PRO A 126 -30.19 -9.18 30.14
N GLU A 127 -30.47 -10.13 29.26
CA GLU A 127 -30.49 -11.57 29.58
C GLU A 127 -29.10 -12.10 29.95
N GLN A 128 -28.02 -11.43 29.53
CA GLN A 128 -26.64 -11.82 29.81
C GLN A 128 -26.13 -11.32 31.17
N ARG A 129 -26.90 -10.45 31.83
CA ARG A 129 -26.52 -9.83 33.11
C ARG A 129 -26.92 -10.68 34.31
N ASP A 130 -27.95 -11.51 34.16
CA ASP A 130 -28.53 -12.35 35.21
C ASP A 130 -28.04 -13.81 35.09
N VAL A 131 -26.72 -13.96 34.94
CA VAL A 131 -26.08 -15.28 34.87
C VAL A 131 -25.49 -15.65 36.23
N ASP A 132 -25.84 -16.83 36.75
CA ASP A 132 -25.36 -17.30 38.06
C ASP A 132 -23.85 -17.54 38.09
N ALA A 133 -23.27 -17.93 36.95
CA ALA A 133 -21.84 -18.22 36.82
C ALA A 133 -21.33 -18.01 35.39
N CYS A 134 -20.11 -17.50 35.27
CA CYS A 134 -19.35 -17.44 34.03
C CYS A 134 -18.27 -18.54 34.00
N ILE A 135 -18.04 -19.12 32.83
CA ILE A 135 -16.94 -20.08 32.63
C ILE A 135 -15.57 -19.39 32.79
N GLU A 136 -14.61 -20.10 33.39
CA GLU A 136 -13.23 -19.62 33.59
C GLU A 136 -12.37 -19.84 32.34
N ILE A 137 -12.83 -19.31 31.20
CA ILE A 137 -12.04 -19.30 29.97
C ILE A 137 -11.39 -17.92 29.83
N TYR A 138 -10.07 -17.90 29.58
CA TYR A 138 -9.35 -16.67 29.27
C TYR A 138 -9.46 -16.36 27.77
N GLN A 139 -10.37 -15.46 27.43
CA GLN A 139 -10.65 -14.92 26.10
C GLN A 139 -10.87 -13.41 26.24
N PRO A 140 -9.79 -12.62 26.39
CA PRO A 140 -9.91 -11.24 26.85
C PRO A 140 -10.76 -10.39 25.91
N VAL A 141 -11.57 -9.52 26.50
CA VAL A 141 -12.41 -8.57 25.79
C VAL A 141 -12.24 -7.17 26.39
N CYS A 142 -12.37 -6.16 25.55
CA CYS A 142 -12.34 -4.77 25.95
C CYS A 142 -13.77 -4.25 26.11
N GLY A 143 -14.20 -4.06 27.36
CA GLY A 143 -15.53 -3.57 27.70
C GLY A 143 -15.56 -2.06 27.88
N ILE A 144 -16.63 -1.41 27.42
CA ILE A 144 -16.89 0.01 27.65
C ILE A 144 -17.71 0.14 28.94
N VAL A 145 -17.07 0.59 30.01
CA VAL A 145 -17.66 0.75 31.34
C VAL A 145 -18.18 2.17 31.52
N ASN A 146 -19.48 2.30 31.74
CA ASN A 146 -20.12 3.58 32.05
C ASN A 146 -19.97 3.89 33.53
N VAL A 147 -18.95 4.70 33.85
CA VAL A 147 -18.70 5.17 35.22
C VAL A 147 -19.71 6.26 35.62
N GLN A 148 -20.43 6.05 36.72
CA GLN A 148 -21.31 7.06 37.29
C GLN A 148 -20.53 7.95 38.25
N CYS A 149 -20.30 9.19 37.84
CA CYS A 149 -19.62 10.17 38.65
C CYS A 149 -20.64 11.11 39.32
N VAL A 150 -20.47 11.33 40.62
CA VAL A 150 -21.45 12.04 41.47
C VAL A 150 -21.55 13.52 41.14
N THR A 151 -20.42 14.16 40.82
CA THR A 151 -20.32 15.62 40.72
C THR A 151 -20.17 16.14 39.29
N THR A 152 -19.76 15.28 38.34
CA THR A 152 -19.55 15.65 36.93
C THR A 152 -19.84 14.46 36.01
N PRO A 153 -20.29 14.67 34.75
CA PRO A 153 -20.37 13.60 33.77
C PRO A 153 -18.98 13.04 33.46
N CYS A 154 -18.81 11.72 33.57
CA CYS A 154 -17.56 11.05 33.21
C CYS A 154 -17.68 10.38 31.85
N TYR A 155 -16.59 10.40 31.09
CA TYR A 155 -16.49 9.62 29.87
C TYR A 155 -16.38 8.14 30.21
N PRO A 156 -16.96 7.24 29.39
CA PRO A 156 -16.83 5.82 29.61
C PRO A 156 -15.36 5.40 29.53
N VAL A 157 -14.98 4.48 30.41
CA VAL A 157 -13.61 3.96 30.51
C VAL A 157 -13.56 2.58 29.87
N GLN A 158 -12.48 2.29 29.16
CA GLN A 158 -12.23 0.98 28.58
C GLN A 158 -11.49 0.12 29.60
N GLU A 159 -12.08 -1.03 29.96
CA GLU A 159 -11.49 -1.99 30.89
C GLU A 159 -11.41 -3.38 30.24
N THR A 160 -10.33 -4.11 30.52
CA THR A 160 -10.13 -5.46 30.00
C THR A 160 -10.77 -6.47 30.95
N PHE A 161 -11.63 -7.33 30.41
CA PHE A 161 -12.26 -8.43 31.12
C PHE A 161 -11.71 -9.76 30.60
N GLU A 162 -11.66 -10.78 31.45
CA GLU A 162 -11.11 -12.09 31.07
C GLU A 162 -11.91 -12.80 29.97
N ASN A 163 -13.23 -12.55 29.90
CA ASN A 163 -14.10 -13.06 28.84
C ASN A 163 -15.38 -12.22 28.68
N SER A 164 -16.11 -12.48 27.59
CA SER A 164 -17.36 -11.80 27.23
C SER A 164 -18.46 -11.96 28.30
N CYS A 165 -18.52 -13.11 28.97
CA CYS A 165 -19.48 -13.34 30.06
C CYS A 165 -19.16 -12.42 31.25
N LYS A 166 -17.90 -12.38 31.71
CA LYS A 166 -17.49 -11.48 32.80
C LYS A 166 -17.73 -10.01 32.44
N ALA A 167 -17.48 -9.61 31.19
CA ALA A 167 -17.80 -8.26 30.73
C ALA A 167 -19.30 -7.96 30.82
N CYS A 168 -20.17 -8.80 30.25
CA CYS A 168 -21.61 -8.54 30.25
C CYS A 168 -22.31 -8.82 31.58
N SER A 169 -21.71 -9.59 32.49
CA SER A 169 -22.21 -9.75 33.86
C SER A 169 -22.14 -8.44 34.66
N ASN A 170 -21.24 -7.53 34.29
CA ASN A 170 -21.13 -6.22 34.89
C ASN A 170 -22.21 -5.28 34.32
N SER A 171 -23.11 -4.81 35.19
CA SER A 171 -24.20 -3.92 34.80
C SER A 171 -23.73 -2.56 34.23
N LEU A 172 -22.48 -2.18 34.46
CA LEU A 172 -21.91 -0.92 33.98
C LEU A 172 -21.36 -1.02 32.55
N VAL A 173 -21.16 -2.23 32.02
CA VAL A 173 -20.67 -2.43 30.66
C VAL A 173 -21.81 -2.26 29.66
N SER A 174 -21.65 -1.39 28.66
CA SER A 174 -22.63 -1.25 27.57
C SER A 174 -22.37 -2.23 26.43
N SER A 175 -21.11 -2.29 25.98
CA SER A 175 -20.68 -3.14 24.87
C SER A 175 -19.22 -3.54 25.05
N TYR A 176 -18.81 -4.60 24.36
CA TYR A 176 -17.43 -5.07 24.37
C TYR A 176 -16.91 -5.34 22.95
N VAL A 177 -15.59 -5.33 22.84
CA VAL A 177 -14.84 -5.62 21.62
C VAL A 177 -13.91 -6.79 21.92
N GLU A 178 -13.77 -7.74 20.99
CA GLU A 178 -12.85 -8.86 21.17
C GLU A 178 -11.38 -8.38 21.21
N GLY A 179 -10.62 -8.92 22.16
CA GLY A 179 -9.23 -8.53 22.42
C GLY A 179 -9.06 -7.65 23.66
N GLU A 180 -7.82 -7.52 24.12
CA GLU A 180 -7.47 -6.65 25.25
C GLU A 180 -7.64 -5.17 24.88
N CYS A 181 -7.96 -4.33 25.86
CA CYS A 181 -8.00 -2.89 25.61
C CYS A 181 -6.59 -2.38 25.31
N LEU A 182 -6.45 -1.56 24.27
CA LEU A 182 -5.23 -0.80 24.06
C LEU A 182 -5.08 0.13 25.26
N ALA A 183 -4.04 -0.07 26.06
CA ALA A 183 -3.71 0.83 27.15
C ALA A 183 -3.63 2.24 26.58
N VAL A 184 -4.62 3.08 26.91
CA VAL A 184 -4.59 4.50 26.56
C VAL A 184 -3.48 5.11 27.42
N GLN A 185 -2.27 5.16 26.86
CA GLN A 185 -1.13 5.89 27.43
C GLN A 185 -1.28 7.39 27.16
#